data_AF-A0A7V9V7R3-F1
#
_entry.id   AF-A0A7V9V7R3-F1
#
_cell.length_a   1.000
_cell.length_b   1.000
_cell.length_c   1.000
_cell.angle_alpha   90.00
_cell.angle_beta   90.00
_cell.angle_gamma   90.00
#
_symmetry.space_group_name_H-M   'P 1'
#
loop_
_entity.id
_entity.type
_entity.pdbx_description
1 polymer ?
#
loop_
_entity_poly.entity_id
_entity_poly.type
_entity_poly.pdbx_seq_one_letter_code
_entity_poly.pdbx_strand_id
1 'polypeptide(L)'
;MGWFVGGPFVGGLVVSNVAFLVACVFLYRLVSLDDDTGTARRAVKYLVAAPAAFLFSAMLTESLYLALAVMCFYYARTKRWWVAGVLGFFLALSRAPGALVVVPLLWMYLEQRGHSLRRMRPDVLWLAGFPAGLLVFMGINEALTGDGLAFTRIQETAWGHRLQDPVSAVWGNLSGDNAIWRFNGWYLIVVLALTLVFARRFGAAYLLFVLVSVLPPMSYGVWYSMVRYTIVIFPLYVVAARATEGRRHVDRAATIAMVLLQGFLMSQWANNGPLVI
;
A
#
# COMPACT_ATOMS: atom_id res chain seq x y z
N MET A 1 -2.09 -10.12 22.09
CA MET A 1 -1.80 -11.33 21.28
C MET A 1 -0.57 -12.09 21.76
N GLY A 2 0.62 -11.50 21.87
CA GLY A 2 1.82 -12.27 22.29
C GLY A 2 1.69 -13.06 23.59
N TRP A 3 1.02 -12.49 24.59
CA TRP A 3 0.68 -13.16 25.85
C TRP A 3 -0.30 -14.35 25.70
N PHE A 4 -1.10 -14.37 24.63
CA PHE A 4 -2.13 -15.39 24.38
C PHE A 4 -1.67 -16.50 23.42
N VAL A 5 -0.66 -16.26 22.56
CA VAL A 5 -0.22 -17.21 21.51
C VAL A 5 1.23 -17.70 21.68
N GLY A 6 1.83 -17.50 22.85
CA GLY A 6 3.15 -18.07 23.16
C GLY A 6 4.35 -17.21 22.75
N GLY A 7 4.16 -15.90 22.51
CA GLY A 7 5.24 -14.94 22.30
C GLY A 7 4.93 -13.82 21.30
N PRO A 8 5.63 -12.67 21.36
CA PRO A 8 5.43 -11.55 20.42
C PRO A 8 5.58 -11.94 18.95
N PHE A 9 6.49 -12.87 18.65
CA PHE A 9 6.74 -13.36 17.29
C PHE A 9 5.52 -14.07 16.69
N VAL A 10 5.00 -15.09 17.39
CA VAL A 10 3.81 -15.83 16.95
C VAL A 10 2.59 -14.91 16.89
N GLY A 11 2.45 -14.02 17.88
CA GLY A 11 1.40 -13.00 17.85
C GLY A 11 1.45 -12.11 16.61
N GLY A 12 2.65 -11.68 16.21
CA GLY A 12 2.86 -10.89 15.00
C GLY A 12 2.51 -11.66 13.72
N LEU A 13 2.94 -12.92 13.59
CA LEU A 13 2.59 -13.77 12.45
C LEU A 13 1.08 -14.00 12.32
N VAL A 14 0.40 -14.25 13.43
CA VAL A 14 -1.06 -14.42 13.45
C VAL A 14 -1.75 -13.14 13.00
N VAL A 15 -1.32 -11.98 13.52
CA VAL A 15 -1.88 -10.68 13.10
C VAL A 15 -1.66 -10.43 11.61
N SER A 16 -0.45 -10.68 11.09
CA SER A 16 -0.15 -10.52 9.66
C SER A 16 -1.02 -11.39 8.77
N ASN A 17 -1.15 -12.68 9.10
CA ASN A 17 -1.90 -13.62 8.28
C ASN A 17 -3.41 -13.36 8.35
N VAL A 18 -3.96 -13.05 9.54
CA VAL A 18 -5.38 -12.66 9.67
C VAL A 18 -5.66 -11.36 8.91
N ALA A 19 -4.78 -10.36 9.05
CA ALA A 19 -4.92 -9.12 8.30
C ALA A 19 -4.86 -9.36 6.78
N PHE A 20 -3.97 -10.23 6.31
CA PHE A 20 -3.89 -10.56 4.89
C PHE A 20 -5.16 -11.25 4.37
N LEU A 21 -5.74 -12.18 5.14
CA LEU A 21 -7.04 -12.77 4.81
C LEU A 21 -8.14 -11.72 4.73
N VAL A 22 -8.17 -10.78 5.68
CA VAL A 22 -9.12 -9.65 5.66
C VAL A 22 -8.90 -8.79 4.41
N ALA A 23 -7.65 -8.49 4.04
CA ALA A 23 -7.32 -7.76 2.83
C ALA A 23 -7.85 -8.47 1.57
N CYS A 24 -7.66 -9.79 1.45
CA CYS A 24 -8.19 -10.59 0.34
C CYS A 24 -9.72 -10.53 0.26
N VAL A 25 -10.41 -10.70 1.40
CA VAL A 25 -11.89 -10.65 1.47
C VAL A 25 -12.40 -9.27 1.07
N PHE A 26 -11.82 -8.20 1.59
CA PHE A 26 -12.27 -6.85 1.27
C PHE A 26 -11.85 -6.40 -0.13
N LEU A 27 -10.74 -6.90 -0.68
CA LEU A 27 -10.37 -6.65 -2.07
C LEU A 27 -11.38 -7.31 -3.01
N TYR A 28 -11.74 -8.57 -2.74
CA TYR A 28 -12.82 -9.25 -3.46
C TYR A 28 -14.11 -8.43 -3.40
N ARG A 29 -14.55 -8.03 -2.20
CA ARG A 29 -15.79 -7.26 -2.01
C ARG A 29 -15.74 -5.89 -2.69
N LEU A 30 -14.60 -5.19 -2.66
CA LEU A 30 -14.42 -3.89 -3.30
C LEU A 30 -14.54 -4.00 -4.81
N VAL A 31 -13.88 -4.99 -5.42
CA VAL A 31 -13.94 -5.21 -6.87
C VAL A 31 -15.34 -5.65 -7.30
N SER A 32 -16.01 -6.50 -6.52
CA SER A 32 -17.39 -6.90 -6.78
C SER A 32 -18.43 -5.78 -6.71
N LEU A 33 -18.06 -4.56 -6.31
CA LEU A 33 -18.96 -3.40 -6.41
C LEU A 33 -19.16 -2.93 -7.86
N ASP A 34 -18.15 -3.12 -8.71
CA ASP A 34 -18.13 -2.61 -10.10
C ASP A 34 -17.96 -3.71 -11.15
N ASP A 35 -17.34 -4.84 -10.79
CA ASP A 35 -16.96 -5.91 -11.71
C ASP A 35 -17.61 -7.26 -11.32
N ASP A 36 -17.54 -8.23 -12.23
CA ASP A 36 -18.04 -9.58 -12.00
C ASP A 36 -17.19 -10.37 -10.97
N THR A 37 -17.77 -11.47 -10.48
CA THR A 37 -17.10 -12.34 -9.48
C THR A 37 -15.79 -12.96 -9.99
N GLY A 38 -15.66 -13.19 -11.29
CA GLY A 38 -14.44 -13.69 -11.93
C GLY A 38 -13.31 -12.66 -11.88
N THR A 39 -13.60 -11.40 -12.19
CA THR A 39 -12.64 -10.29 -12.05
C THR A 39 -12.23 -10.08 -10.60
N ALA A 40 -13.18 -10.14 -9.65
CA ALA A 40 -12.87 -10.04 -8.22
C ALA A 40 -11.95 -11.17 -7.72
N ARG A 41 -12.22 -12.44 -8.10
CA ARG A 41 -11.32 -13.57 -7.79
C ARG A 41 -9.93 -13.39 -8.39
N ARG A 42 -9.88 -12.85 -9.61
CA ARG A 42 -8.62 -12.63 -10.32
C ARG A 42 -7.78 -11.52 -9.68
N ALA A 43 -8.40 -10.47 -9.14
CA ALA A 43 -7.70 -9.43 -8.39
C ALA A 43 -7.05 -10.00 -7.13
N VAL A 44 -7.78 -10.83 -6.37
CA VAL A 44 -7.21 -11.54 -5.21
C VAL A 44 -6.09 -12.50 -5.62
N LYS A 45 -6.26 -13.24 -6.73
CA LYS A 45 -5.20 -14.09 -7.28
C LYS A 45 -3.93 -13.29 -7.56
N TYR A 46 -4.04 -12.12 -8.20
CA TYR A 46 -2.88 -11.27 -8.48
C TYR A 46 -2.24 -10.67 -7.23
N LEU A 47 -3.03 -10.35 -6.20
CA LEU A 47 -2.50 -9.95 -4.89
C LEU A 47 -1.68 -11.09 -4.26
N VAL A 48 -2.20 -12.31 -4.27
CA VAL A 48 -1.53 -13.49 -3.67
C VAL A 48 -0.29 -13.91 -4.48
N ALA A 49 -0.33 -13.75 -5.80
CA ALA A 49 0.78 -14.07 -6.69
C ALA A 49 1.84 -12.95 -6.77
N ALA A 50 1.61 -11.79 -6.13
CA ALA A 50 2.46 -10.63 -6.31
C ALA A 50 3.94 -10.92 -5.98
N PRO A 51 4.90 -10.25 -6.64
CA PRO A 51 6.34 -10.55 -6.52
C PRO A 51 6.90 -10.63 -5.09
N ALA A 52 6.34 -9.88 -4.14
CA ALA A 52 6.73 -9.95 -2.73
C ALA A 52 5.56 -10.30 -1.79
N ALA A 53 4.55 -11.04 -2.28
CA ALA A 53 3.39 -11.42 -1.48
C ALA A 53 3.74 -12.30 -0.26
N PHE A 54 4.89 -12.97 -0.25
CA PHE A 54 5.38 -13.70 0.93
C PHE A 54 5.60 -12.78 2.14
N LEU A 55 5.85 -11.48 1.94
CA LEU A 55 5.96 -10.49 3.02
C LEU A 55 4.64 -10.29 3.76
N PHE A 56 3.49 -10.62 3.16
CA PHE A 56 2.20 -10.55 3.85
C PHE A 56 2.04 -11.64 4.92
N SER A 57 2.85 -12.70 4.86
CA SER A 57 2.88 -13.74 5.89
C SER A 57 4.02 -13.53 6.90
N ALA A 58 4.92 -12.57 6.66
CA ALA A 58 5.98 -12.20 7.59
C ALA A 58 5.45 -11.33 8.74
N MET A 59 6.19 -11.27 9.86
CA MET A 59 5.91 -10.35 10.98
C MET A 59 6.25 -8.91 10.58
N LEU A 60 5.44 -8.34 9.70
CA LEU A 60 5.56 -6.98 9.19
C LEU A 60 4.17 -6.32 9.11
N THR A 61 4.14 -5.00 9.02
CA THR A 61 2.91 -4.18 9.03
C THR A 61 2.12 -4.18 7.71
N GLU A 62 2.68 -4.73 6.64
CA GLU A 62 2.21 -4.61 5.25
C GLU A 62 0.80 -5.18 5.08
N SER A 63 0.52 -6.33 5.71
CA SER A 63 -0.80 -6.96 5.68
C SER A 63 -1.85 -6.14 6.41
N LEU A 64 -1.50 -5.59 7.57
CA LEU A 64 -2.39 -4.74 8.36
C LEU A 64 -2.70 -3.44 7.61
N TYR A 65 -1.66 -2.80 7.06
CA TYR A 65 -1.80 -1.59 6.25
C TYR A 65 -2.69 -1.84 5.03
N LEU A 66 -2.42 -2.91 4.27
CA LEU A 66 -3.21 -3.28 3.10
C LEU A 66 -4.68 -3.54 3.46
N ALA A 67 -4.94 -4.31 4.53
CA ALA A 67 -6.29 -4.61 4.99
C ALA A 67 -7.07 -3.33 5.34
N LEU A 68 -6.47 -2.46 6.15
CA LEU A 68 -7.06 -1.20 6.56
C LEU A 68 -7.30 -0.28 5.36
N ALA A 69 -6.33 -0.16 4.43
CA ALA A 69 -6.47 0.65 3.23
C ALA A 69 -7.62 0.17 2.34
N VAL A 70 -7.68 -1.13 2.02
CA VAL A 70 -8.75 -1.70 1.17
C VAL A 70 -10.11 -1.56 1.86
N MET A 71 -10.19 -1.78 3.17
CA MET A 71 -11.43 -1.56 3.93
C MET A 71 -11.88 -0.09 3.90
N CYS A 72 -10.96 0.87 4.05
CA CYS A 72 -11.27 2.30 3.93
C CYS A 72 -11.89 2.62 2.57
N PHE A 73 -11.32 2.11 1.48
CA PHE A 73 -11.88 2.27 0.13
C PHE A 73 -13.23 1.58 -0.01
N TYR A 74 -13.39 0.36 0.48
CA TYR A 74 -14.68 -0.36 0.45
C TYR A 74 -15.79 0.42 1.17
N TYR A 75 -15.51 0.93 2.37
CA TYR A 75 -16.50 1.69 3.13
C TYR A 75 -16.76 3.08 2.57
N ALA A 76 -15.76 3.75 1.98
CA ALA A 76 -15.96 4.99 1.24
C ALA A 76 -16.82 4.79 -0.03
N ARG A 77 -16.59 3.70 -0.77
CA ARG A 77 -17.38 3.32 -1.96
C ARG A 77 -18.82 2.95 -1.60
N THR A 78 -19.06 2.40 -0.42
CA THR A 78 -20.40 2.12 0.13
C THR A 78 -20.98 3.28 0.95
N LYS A 79 -20.36 4.47 0.91
CA LYS A 79 -20.80 5.71 1.57
C LYS A 79 -20.87 5.64 3.10
N ARG A 80 -20.21 4.67 3.73
CA ARG A 80 -20.10 4.50 5.19
C ARG A 80 -18.85 5.23 5.71
N TRP A 81 -18.86 6.56 5.59
CA TRP A 81 -17.70 7.42 5.89
C TRP A 81 -17.20 7.33 7.34
N TRP A 82 -18.09 7.08 8.30
CA TRP A 82 -17.69 6.89 9.70
C TRP A 82 -16.78 5.68 9.90
N VAL A 83 -17.08 4.55 9.23
CA VAL A 83 -16.25 3.34 9.29
C VAL A 83 -14.91 3.61 8.61
N ALA A 84 -14.92 4.27 7.45
CA ALA A 84 -13.70 4.66 6.75
C ALA A 84 -12.82 5.60 7.60
N GLY A 85 -13.42 6.50 8.36
CA GLY A 85 -12.73 7.38 9.31
C GLY A 85 -12.06 6.64 10.46
N VAL A 86 -12.81 5.75 11.14
CA VAL A 86 -12.29 4.92 12.24
C VAL A 86 -11.18 3.99 11.76
N LEU A 87 -11.36 3.36 10.60
CA LEU A 87 -10.30 2.54 10.01
C LEU A 87 -9.10 3.39 9.56
N GLY A 88 -9.34 4.60 9.08
CA GLY A 88 -8.31 5.56 8.72
C GLY A 88 -7.44 5.99 9.89
N PHE A 89 -8.03 6.12 11.07
CA PHE A 89 -7.31 6.33 12.33
C PHE A 89 -6.34 5.19 12.60
N PHE A 90 -6.80 3.93 12.53
CA PHE A 90 -5.93 2.77 12.72
C PHE A 90 -4.91 2.60 11.58
N LEU A 91 -5.24 3.01 10.36
CA LEU A 91 -4.33 2.97 9.22
C LEU A 91 -3.12 3.90 9.46
N ALA A 92 -3.38 5.13 9.89
CA ALA A 92 -2.34 6.11 10.22
C ALA A 92 -1.51 5.67 11.44
N LEU A 93 -2.13 5.01 12.43
CA LEU A 93 -1.41 4.40 13.55
C LEU A 93 -0.56 3.19 13.16
N SER A 94 -0.97 2.42 12.16
CA SER A 94 -0.19 1.27 11.69
C SER A 94 1.13 1.71 11.06
N ARG A 95 1.09 2.78 10.26
CA ARG A 95 2.22 3.41 9.56
C ARG A 95 1.91 4.87 9.27
N ALA A 96 2.86 5.77 9.55
CA ALA A 96 2.69 7.21 9.32
C ALA A 96 2.22 7.60 7.89
N PRO A 97 2.70 6.98 6.79
CA PRO A 97 2.20 7.25 5.44
C PRO A 97 0.70 6.96 5.25
N GLY A 98 0.11 6.12 6.11
CA GLY A 98 -1.32 5.81 6.09
C GLY A 98 -2.21 7.04 6.29
N ALA A 99 -1.71 8.09 6.94
CA ALA A 99 -2.43 9.35 7.07
C ALA A 99 -2.70 10.01 5.70
N LEU A 100 -1.79 9.84 4.73
CA LEU A 100 -1.92 10.42 3.38
C LEU A 100 -3.05 9.78 2.57
N VAL A 101 -3.55 8.62 2.97
CA VAL A 101 -4.71 7.96 2.34
C VAL A 101 -6.00 8.78 2.52
N VAL A 102 -6.01 9.79 3.40
CA VAL A 102 -7.08 10.79 3.45
C VAL A 102 -7.24 11.53 2.12
N VAL A 103 -6.15 11.77 1.37
CA VAL A 103 -6.16 12.51 0.10
C VAL A 103 -7.01 11.81 -0.97
N PRO A 104 -6.76 10.54 -1.34
CA PRO A 104 -7.60 9.86 -2.31
C PRO A 104 -9.05 9.68 -1.84
N LEU A 105 -9.30 9.54 -0.53
CA LEU A 105 -10.67 9.39 -0.01
C LEU A 105 -11.44 10.72 0.02
N LEU A 106 -10.79 11.84 0.32
CA LEU A 106 -11.37 13.18 0.16
C LEU A 106 -11.71 13.44 -1.30
N TRP A 107 -10.82 13.07 -2.21
CA TRP A 107 -11.09 13.18 -3.64
C TRP A 107 -12.31 12.34 -4.05
N MET A 108 -12.36 11.07 -3.61
CA MET A 108 -13.53 10.19 -3.84
C MET A 108 -14.81 10.78 -3.25
N TYR A 109 -14.74 11.41 -2.07
CA TYR A 109 -15.87 12.10 -1.46
C TYR A 109 -16.39 13.22 -2.37
N LEU A 110 -15.49 14.06 -2.87
CA LEU A 110 -15.83 15.17 -3.75
C LEU A 110 -16.41 14.68 -5.08
N GLU A 111 -15.83 13.64 -5.70
CA GLU A 111 -16.35 13.00 -6.91
C GLU A 111 -17.80 12.54 -6.71
N GLN A 112 -18.09 11.85 -5.60
CA GLN A 112 -19.45 11.38 -5.27
C GLN A 112 -20.46 12.52 -5.05
N ARG A 113 -20.00 13.76 -4.84
CA ARG A 113 -20.84 14.97 -4.70
C ARG A 113 -20.84 15.85 -5.95
N GLY A 114 -20.24 15.38 -7.06
CA GLY A 114 -20.13 16.13 -8.30
C GLY A 114 -19.21 17.35 -8.18
N HIS A 115 -18.12 17.22 -7.41
CA HIS A 115 -17.12 18.27 -7.15
C HIS A 115 -17.68 19.58 -6.55
N SER A 116 -18.87 19.53 -5.96
CA SER A 116 -19.50 20.71 -5.36
C SER A 116 -19.28 20.73 -3.85
N LEU A 117 -18.51 21.72 -3.36
CA LEU A 117 -18.31 21.94 -1.93
C LEU A 117 -19.62 22.22 -1.17
N ARG A 118 -20.61 22.79 -1.85
CA ARG A 118 -21.93 23.07 -1.27
C ARG A 118 -22.74 21.80 -0.95
N ARG A 119 -22.40 20.67 -1.59
CA ARG A 119 -23.06 19.38 -1.39
C ARG A 119 -22.35 18.50 -0.35
N MET A 120 -21.34 19.02 0.31
CA MET A 120 -20.66 18.34 1.42
C MET A 120 -21.62 18.19 2.60
N ARG A 121 -21.60 17.03 3.23
CA ARG A 121 -22.33 16.74 4.46
C ARG A 121 -21.32 16.63 5.61
N PRO A 122 -21.77 16.75 6.88
CA PRO A 122 -20.89 16.59 8.03
C PRO A 122 -20.19 15.23 8.14
N ASP A 123 -20.64 14.22 7.39
CA ASP A 123 -20.01 12.89 7.31
C ASP A 123 -18.55 12.94 6.79
N VAL A 124 -18.15 13.99 6.08
CA VAL A 124 -16.75 14.23 5.67
C VAL A 124 -15.81 14.38 6.87
N LEU A 125 -16.32 14.87 8.01
CA LEU A 125 -15.51 15.10 9.21
C LEU A 125 -14.94 13.80 9.78
N TRP A 126 -15.55 12.65 9.48
CA TRP A 126 -14.99 11.35 9.86
C TRP A 126 -13.62 11.08 9.22
N LEU A 127 -13.31 11.70 8.08
CA LEU A 127 -11.98 11.62 7.47
C LEU A 127 -10.90 12.31 8.31
N ALA A 128 -11.26 13.11 9.32
CA ALA A 128 -10.32 13.58 10.34
C ALA A 128 -9.72 12.45 11.18
N GLY A 129 -10.28 11.23 11.13
CA GLY A 129 -9.68 10.05 11.74
C GLY A 129 -8.24 9.79 11.26
N PHE A 130 -7.94 10.05 9.99
CA PHE A 130 -6.59 9.87 9.42
C PHE A 130 -5.54 10.79 10.08
N PRO A 131 -5.69 12.14 10.06
CA PRO A 131 -4.76 13.01 10.77
C PRO A 131 -4.81 12.79 12.29
N ALA A 132 -5.96 12.44 12.88
CA ALA A 132 -6.04 12.14 14.30
C ALA A 132 -5.16 10.92 14.68
N GLY A 133 -5.14 9.87 13.86
CA GLY A 133 -4.28 8.71 14.09
C GLY A 133 -2.79 9.07 14.04
N LEU A 134 -2.40 9.93 13.10
CA LEU A 134 -1.03 10.46 13.03
C LEU A 134 -0.69 11.30 14.25
N LEU A 135 -1.59 12.19 14.69
CA LEU A 135 -1.36 13.04 15.86
C LEU A 135 -1.22 12.22 17.14
N VAL A 136 -1.98 11.13 17.30
CA VAL A 136 -1.81 10.20 18.42
C VAL A 136 -0.43 9.53 18.35
N PHE A 137 0.02 9.08 17.17
CA PHE A 137 1.36 8.53 17.00
C PHE A 137 2.45 9.57 17.33
N MET A 138 2.29 10.82 16.90
CA MET A 138 3.21 11.92 17.25
C MET A 138 3.23 12.18 18.76
N GLY A 139 2.07 12.17 19.43
CA GLY A 139 1.99 12.31 20.88
C GLY A 139 2.67 11.17 21.64
N ILE A 140 2.59 9.93 21.13
CA ILE A 140 3.32 8.79 21.67
C ILE A 140 4.84 9.00 21.53
N ASN A 141 5.32 9.47 20.38
CA ASN A 141 6.74 9.79 20.19
C ASN A 141 7.20 10.91 21.13
N GLU A 142 6.43 11.99 21.26
CA GLU A 142 6.72 13.10 22.18
C GLU A 142 6.85 12.58 23.63
N ALA A 143 5.90 11.75 24.08
CA ALA A 143 5.91 11.21 25.44
C ALA A 143 7.09 10.28 25.73
N LEU A 144 7.61 9.57 24.72
CA LEU A 144 8.69 8.59 24.88
C LEU A 144 10.09 9.17 24.61
N THR A 145 10.20 10.13 23.69
CA THR A 145 11.50 10.61 23.18
C THR A 145 11.68 12.12 23.31
N GLY A 146 10.65 12.88 23.71
CA GLY A 146 10.67 14.35 23.72
C GLY A 146 10.71 15.00 22.33
N ASP A 147 10.37 14.24 21.28
CA ASP A 147 10.27 14.74 19.91
C ASP A 147 9.15 14.02 19.16
N GLY A 148 8.00 14.69 18.98
CA GLY A 148 6.84 14.15 18.27
C GLY A 148 7.09 13.81 16.80
N LEU A 149 8.17 14.30 16.21
CA LEU A 149 8.61 14.00 14.84
C LEU A 149 9.82 13.04 14.80
N ALA A 150 10.12 12.35 15.89
CA ALA A 150 11.23 11.39 15.97
C ALA A 150 11.24 10.37 14.83
N PHE A 151 10.06 9.89 14.40
CA PHE A 151 9.93 8.91 13.30
C PHE A 151 10.42 9.44 11.94
N THR A 152 10.36 10.76 11.74
CA THR A 152 10.89 11.43 10.54
C THR A 152 12.37 11.71 10.73
N ARG A 153 12.75 12.28 11.89
CA ARG A 153 14.15 12.66 12.16
C ARG A 153 15.10 11.46 12.11
N ILE A 154 14.66 10.30 12.60
CA ILE A 154 15.47 9.08 12.57
C ILE A 154 15.81 8.62 11.16
N GLN A 155 14.97 8.94 10.15
CA GLN A 155 15.27 8.65 8.74
C GLN A 155 16.57 9.36 8.33
N GLU A 156 16.73 10.63 8.71
CA GLU A 156 17.93 11.41 8.42
C GLU A 156 19.11 11.03 9.28
N THR A 157 18.92 10.91 10.59
CA THR A 157 20.04 10.80 11.53
C THR A 157 20.59 9.37 11.65
N ALA A 158 19.75 8.34 11.55
CA ALA A 158 20.17 6.95 11.74
C ALA A 158 20.24 6.16 10.43
N TRP A 159 19.32 6.42 9.50
CA TRP A 159 19.24 5.67 8.23
C TRP A 159 19.89 6.40 7.05
N GLY A 160 20.34 7.64 7.25
CA GLY A 160 21.00 8.44 6.22
C GLY A 160 20.10 8.86 5.05
N HIS A 161 18.80 8.63 5.16
CA HIS A 161 17.79 9.08 4.21
C HIS A 161 17.69 10.60 4.23
N ARG A 162 17.59 11.25 3.07
CA ARG A 162 17.38 12.70 3.00
C ARG A 162 16.22 13.00 2.10
N LEU A 163 15.51 14.09 2.40
CA LEU A 163 14.54 14.62 1.48
C LEU A 163 15.26 14.98 0.18
N GLN A 164 14.82 14.39 -0.91
CA GLN A 164 15.40 14.56 -2.24
C GLN A 164 14.31 14.70 -3.29
N ASP A 165 14.68 15.32 -4.41
CA ASP A 165 13.80 15.39 -5.56
C ASP A 165 13.60 13.96 -6.13
N PRO A 166 12.35 13.47 -6.21
CA PRO A 166 12.09 12.07 -6.57
C PRO A 166 12.49 11.74 -8.01
N VAL A 167 12.49 12.73 -8.93
CA VAL A 167 12.81 12.50 -10.34
C VAL A 167 14.31 12.31 -10.55
N SER A 168 15.12 13.21 -9.99
CA SER A 168 16.58 13.10 -10.00
C SER A 168 17.06 11.86 -9.24
N ALA A 169 16.39 11.48 -8.15
CA ALA A 169 16.68 10.25 -7.43
C ALA A 169 16.44 8.99 -8.29
N VAL A 170 15.33 8.91 -9.05
CA VAL A 170 15.12 7.81 -10.01
C VAL A 170 16.26 7.75 -11.01
N TRP A 171 16.63 8.89 -11.60
CA TRP A 171 17.70 8.93 -12.58
C TRP A 171 19.04 8.48 -12.01
N GLY A 172 19.43 8.99 -10.83
CA GLY A 172 20.65 8.61 -10.14
C GLY A 172 20.72 7.11 -9.82
N ASN A 173 19.60 6.52 -9.40
CA ASN A 173 19.55 5.10 -9.07
C ASN A 173 19.66 4.19 -10.30
N LEU A 174 19.12 4.62 -11.44
CA LEU A 174 19.18 3.85 -12.69
C LEU A 174 20.55 3.93 -13.36
N SER A 175 21.20 5.09 -13.28
CA SER A 175 22.50 5.37 -13.86
C SER A 175 23.68 4.93 -12.98
N GLY A 176 23.44 4.71 -11.69
CA GLY A 176 24.46 4.28 -10.74
C GLY A 176 24.89 2.82 -10.87
N ASP A 177 25.98 2.47 -10.19
CA ASP A 177 26.56 1.12 -10.23
C ASP A 177 25.88 0.13 -9.27
N ASN A 178 25.08 0.62 -8.33
CA ASN A 178 24.43 -0.24 -7.34
C ASN A 178 23.27 -1.03 -7.98
N ALA A 179 23.51 -2.33 -8.18
CA ALA A 179 22.56 -3.24 -8.83
C ALA A 179 21.20 -3.32 -8.12
N ILE A 180 21.16 -3.20 -6.78
CA ILE A 180 19.92 -3.25 -5.99
C ILE A 180 19.08 -2.01 -6.24
N TRP A 181 19.74 -0.85 -6.28
CA TRP A 181 19.09 0.44 -6.53
C TRP A 181 18.56 0.51 -7.96
N ARG A 182 19.32 0.01 -8.94
CA ARG A 182 18.86 -0.16 -10.32
C ARG A 182 17.65 -1.08 -10.43
N PHE A 183 17.68 -2.25 -9.76
CA PHE A 183 16.57 -3.19 -9.77
C PHE A 183 15.28 -2.56 -9.21
N ASN A 184 15.37 -1.95 -8.02
CA ASN A 184 14.24 -1.27 -7.39
C ASN A 184 13.74 -0.07 -8.22
N GLY A 185 14.66 0.67 -8.85
CA GLY A 185 14.32 1.76 -9.78
C GLY A 185 13.55 1.28 -11.00
N TRP A 186 14.02 0.21 -11.66
CA TRP A 186 13.31 -0.39 -12.79
C TRP A 186 11.96 -0.99 -12.39
N TYR A 187 11.91 -1.67 -11.25
CA TYR A 187 10.65 -2.19 -10.69
C TYR A 187 9.64 -1.06 -10.48
N LEU A 188 10.07 0.06 -9.90
CA LEU A 188 9.24 1.23 -9.71
C LEU A 188 8.76 1.83 -11.04
N ILE A 189 9.63 1.93 -12.05
CA ILE A 189 9.24 2.38 -13.40
C ILE A 189 8.13 1.49 -13.96
N VAL A 190 8.26 0.16 -13.82
CA VAL A 190 7.23 -0.77 -14.30
C VAL A 190 5.90 -0.52 -13.56
N VAL A 191 5.92 -0.35 -12.23
CA VAL A 191 4.72 -0.03 -11.44
C VAL A 191 4.08 1.30 -11.89
N LEU A 192 4.88 2.35 -12.08
CA LEU A 192 4.39 3.65 -12.54
C LEU A 192 3.86 3.59 -13.97
N ALA A 193 4.55 2.92 -14.88
CA ALA A 193 4.13 2.73 -16.27
C ALA A 193 2.80 1.98 -16.35
N LEU A 194 2.65 0.87 -15.60
CA LEU A 194 1.38 0.17 -15.49
C LEU A 194 0.28 1.09 -14.93
N THR A 195 0.59 1.85 -13.88
CA THR A 195 -0.37 2.81 -13.32
C THR A 195 -0.83 3.84 -14.36
N LEU A 196 0.09 4.40 -15.14
CA LEU A 196 -0.21 5.40 -16.18
C LEU A 196 -0.99 4.82 -17.35
N VAL A 197 -0.57 3.66 -17.88
CA VAL A 197 -1.24 2.96 -18.99
C VAL A 197 -2.71 2.69 -18.64
N PHE A 198 -2.97 2.40 -17.37
CA PHE A 198 -4.30 2.06 -16.90
C PHE A 198 -4.99 3.18 -16.10
N ALA A 199 -4.39 4.37 -15.97
CA ALA A 199 -4.90 5.48 -15.14
C ALA A 199 -6.33 5.87 -15.52
N ARG A 200 -6.65 5.84 -16.83
CA ARG A 200 -8.00 6.12 -17.34
C ARG A 200 -9.05 5.07 -16.94
N ARG A 201 -8.62 3.88 -16.52
CA ARG A 201 -9.49 2.80 -16.03
C ARG A 201 -9.66 2.80 -14.51
N PHE A 202 -8.89 3.64 -13.81
CA PHE A 202 -8.74 3.57 -12.36
C PHE A 202 -9.67 4.51 -11.59
N GLY A 203 -10.16 5.59 -12.18
CA GLY A 203 -10.74 6.69 -11.40
C GLY A 203 -9.65 7.43 -10.61
N ALA A 204 -9.81 8.74 -10.45
CA ALA A 204 -8.71 9.57 -9.93
C ALA A 204 -8.37 9.28 -8.46
N ALA A 205 -9.34 8.83 -7.65
CA ALA A 205 -9.08 8.41 -6.27
C ALA A 205 -8.06 7.25 -6.17
N TYR A 206 -8.14 6.26 -7.06
CA TYR A 206 -7.21 5.13 -7.03
C TYR A 206 -5.82 5.51 -7.57
N LEU A 207 -5.76 6.42 -8.55
CA LEU A 207 -4.49 7.00 -9.01
C LEU A 207 -3.80 7.79 -7.89
N LEU A 208 -4.56 8.62 -7.17
CA LEU A 208 -4.07 9.35 -6.01
C LEU A 208 -3.55 8.41 -4.92
N PHE A 209 -4.20 7.25 -4.71
CA PHE A 209 -3.69 6.24 -3.78
C PHE A 209 -2.32 5.67 -4.18
N VAL A 210 -2.11 5.40 -5.47
CA VAL A 210 -0.78 4.99 -5.97
C VAL A 210 0.24 6.09 -5.68
N LEU A 211 -0.09 7.34 -6.01
CA LEU A 211 0.82 8.47 -5.82
C LEU A 211 1.21 8.68 -4.35
N VAL A 212 0.24 8.70 -3.43
CA VAL A 212 0.54 8.88 -1.99
C VAL A 212 1.28 7.68 -1.38
N SER A 213 1.20 6.50 -2.01
CA SER A 213 1.94 5.31 -1.57
C SER A 213 3.39 5.29 -2.08
N VAL A 214 3.65 5.93 -3.23
CA VAL A 214 4.93 5.88 -3.94
C VAL A 214 5.78 7.12 -3.70
N LEU A 215 5.18 8.32 -3.68
CA LEU A 215 5.92 9.58 -3.56
C LEU A 215 6.71 9.68 -2.24
N PRO A 216 6.15 9.36 -1.05
CA PRO A 216 6.92 9.46 0.19
C PRO A 216 8.21 8.61 0.21
N PRO A 217 8.20 7.29 -0.09
CA PRO A 217 9.44 6.52 -0.10
C PRO A 217 10.42 6.97 -1.19
N MET A 218 9.94 7.50 -2.33
CA MET A 218 10.82 8.09 -3.36
C MET A 218 11.53 9.35 -2.84
N SER A 219 10.76 10.25 -2.23
CA SER A 219 11.25 11.53 -1.72
C SER A 219 12.16 11.40 -0.51
N TYR A 220 12.02 10.35 0.31
CA TYR A 220 12.93 10.06 1.42
C TYR A 220 14.10 9.14 1.04
N GLY A 221 14.16 8.67 -0.20
CA GLY A 221 15.28 7.85 -0.65
C GLY A 221 15.32 6.43 -0.11
N VAL A 222 14.16 5.87 0.24
CA VAL A 222 14.04 4.51 0.76
C VAL A 222 13.99 3.50 -0.39
N TRP A 223 15.02 3.53 -1.22
CA TRP A 223 15.08 2.82 -2.51
C TRP A 223 15.31 1.33 -2.38
N TYR A 224 15.93 0.89 -1.27
CA TYR A 224 16.32 -0.49 -1.07
C TYR A 224 15.13 -1.46 -1.00
N SER A 225 13.98 -0.98 -0.51
CA SER A 225 12.79 -1.82 -0.27
C SER A 225 11.58 -1.41 -1.12
N MET A 226 11.78 -0.81 -2.30
CA MET A 226 10.66 -0.36 -3.15
C MET A 226 9.71 -1.49 -3.53
N VAL A 227 10.23 -2.70 -3.75
CA VAL A 227 9.39 -3.89 -3.95
C VAL A 227 8.43 -4.08 -2.77
N ARG A 228 8.90 -3.96 -1.53
CA ARG A 228 8.07 -4.05 -0.32
C ARG A 228 7.09 -2.89 -0.17
N TYR A 229 7.45 -1.66 -0.52
CA TYR A 229 6.53 -0.52 -0.40
C TYR A 229 5.39 -0.55 -1.42
N THR A 230 5.60 -1.21 -2.56
CA THR A 230 4.63 -1.22 -3.66
C THR A 230 3.62 -2.37 -3.58
N ILE A 231 3.88 -3.46 -2.85
CA ILE A 231 2.92 -4.57 -2.73
C ILE A 231 1.60 -4.17 -2.05
N VAL A 232 1.59 -3.12 -1.24
CA VAL A 232 0.35 -2.65 -0.60
C VAL A 232 -0.53 -1.82 -1.54
N ILE A 233 -0.08 -1.55 -2.77
CA ILE A 233 -0.77 -0.74 -3.76
C ILE A 233 -1.84 -1.61 -4.46
N PHE A 234 -2.91 -1.90 -3.72
CA PHE A 234 -3.97 -2.80 -4.16
C PHE A 234 -4.60 -2.48 -5.53
N PRO A 235 -4.69 -1.23 -6.01
CA PRO A 235 -5.27 -0.95 -7.32
C PRO A 235 -4.52 -1.66 -8.45
N LEU A 236 -3.21 -1.89 -8.34
CA LEU A 236 -2.43 -2.60 -9.35
C LEU A 236 -2.95 -4.02 -9.63
N TYR A 237 -3.54 -4.66 -8.63
CA TYR A 237 -4.12 -6.01 -8.76
C TYR A 237 -5.49 -6.00 -9.42
N VAL A 238 -6.31 -4.98 -9.13
CA VAL A 238 -7.59 -4.72 -9.83
C VAL A 238 -7.33 -4.43 -11.31
N VAL A 239 -6.32 -3.58 -11.54
CA VAL A 239 -5.43 -3.54 -12.68
C VAL A 239 -5.37 -4.75 -13.59
N ALA A 240 -4.44 -5.61 -13.17
CA ALA A 240 -4.09 -6.84 -13.82
C ALA A 240 -5.32 -7.73 -14.03
N ALA A 241 -6.25 -7.73 -13.07
CA ALA A 241 -7.49 -8.49 -13.20
C ALA A 241 -8.33 -8.05 -14.41
N ARG A 242 -8.66 -6.76 -14.49
CA ARG A 242 -9.42 -6.19 -15.63
C ARG A 242 -8.65 -6.30 -16.95
N ALA A 243 -7.33 -6.12 -16.92
CA ALA A 243 -6.51 -6.16 -18.14
C ALA A 243 -6.41 -7.56 -18.77
N THR A 244 -6.58 -8.61 -17.97
CA THR A 244 -6.48 -10.02 -18.40
C THR A 244 -7.83 -10.73 -18.51
N GLU A 245 -8.92 -10.02 -18.22
CA GLU A 245 -10.28 -10.50 -18.41
C GLU A 245 -10.51 -10.98 -19.86
N GLY A 246 -11.14 -12.13 -20.03
CA GLY A 246 -11.31 -12.78 -21.35
C GLY A 246 -10.03 -13.31 -22.02
N ARG A 247 -8.83 -12.99 -21.50
CA ARG A 247 -7.53 -13.30 -22.13
C ARG A 247 -6.77 -14.39 -21.37
N ARG A 248 -7.25 -15.64 -21.46
CA ARG A 248 -6.74 -16.78 -20.68
C ARG A 248 -5.22 -17.00 -20.78
N HIS A 249 -4.63 -16.81 -21.97
CA HIS A 249 -3.18 -16.97 -22.16
C HIS A 249 -2.37 -15.88 -21.45
N VAL A 250 -2.83 -14.62 -21.53
CA VAL A 250 -2.19 -13.49 -20.84
C VAL A 250 -2.33 -13.64 -19.33
N ASP A 251 -3.51 -14.03 -18.85
CA ASP A 251 -3.77 -14.30 -17.43
C ASP A 251 -2.80 -15.33 -16.85
N ARG A 252 -2.63 -16.47 -17.55
CA ARG A 252 -1.71 -17.54 -17.18
C ARG A 252 -0.26 -17.08 -17.22
N ALA A 253 0.17 -16.45 -18.31
CA ALA A 253 1.55 -15.97 -18.46
C ALA A 253 1.92 -14.96 -17.35
N ALA A 254 1.04 -14.00 -17.07
CA ALA A 254 1.24 -13.03 -16.00
C ALA A 254 1.28 -13.70 -14.62
N THR A 255 0.37 -14.65 -14.36
CA THR A 255 0.36 -15.40 -13.08
C THR A 255 1.66 -16.19 -12.90
N ILE A 256 2.11 -16.92 -13.93
CA ILE A 256 3.35 -17.70 -13.90
C ILE A 256 4.55 -16.79 -13.67
N ALA A 257 4.67 -15.70 -14.43
CA ALA A 257 5.77 -14.74 -14.27
C ALA A 257 5.81 -14.15 -12.85
N MET A 258 4.66 -13.76 -12.29
CA MET A 258 4.58 -13.22 -10.94
C MET A 258 4.95 -14.25 -9.87
N VAL A 259 4.46 -15.50 -9.98
CA VAL A 259 4.79 -16.58 -9.03
C VAL A 259 6.26 -16.98 -9.12
N LEU A 260 6.84 -17.06 -10.33
CA LEU A 260 8.27 -17.34 -10.50
C LEU A 260 9.13 -16.23 -9.89
N LEU A 261 8.78 -14.96 -10.15
CA LEU A 261 9.46 -13.83 -9.55
C LEU A 261 9.29 -13.83 -8.02
N GLN A 262 8.12 -14.20 -7.51
CA GLN A 262 7.87 -14.36 -6.08
C GLN A 262 8.75 -15.44 -5.45
N GLY A 263 8.86 -16.61 -6.09
CA GLY A 263 9.74 -17.68 -5.63
C GLY A 263 11.21 -17.27 -5.63
N PHE A 264 11.66 -16.55 -6.67
CA PHE A 264 13.01 -15.99 -6.74
C PHE A 264 13.26 -14.95 -5.63
N LEU A 265 12.38 -13.99 -5.44
CA LEU A 265 12.55 -12.96 -4.40
C LEU A 265 12.46 -13.54 -2.99
N MET A 266 11.61 -14.54 -2.77
CA MET A 266 11.54 -15.28 -1.51
C MET A 266 12.84 -16.03 -1.23
N SER A 267 13.43 -16.68 -2.25
CA SER A 267 14.70 -17.40 -2.07
C SER A 267 15.84 -16.43 -1.77
N GLN A 268 15.87 -15.25 -2.39
CA GLN A 268 16.81 -14.20 -2.05
C GLN A 268 16.61 -13.75 -0.60
N TRP A 269 15.39 -13.41 -0.21
CA TRP A 269 15.10 -12.96 1.16
C TRP A 269 15.47 -14.00 2.23
N ALA A 270 15.16 -15.29 2.00
CA ALA A 270 15.48 -16.37 2.92
C ALA A 270 17.01 -16.62 3.07
N ASN A 271 17.81 -16.22 2.08
CA ASN A 271 19.27 -16.35 2.08
C ASN A 271 19.99 -15.02 2.38
N ASN A 272 19.31 -14.05 3.02
CA ASN A 272 19.84 -12.70 3.32
C ASN A 272 20.28 -11.92 2.06
N GLY A 273 19.60 -12.18 0.93
CA GLY A 273 19.79 -11.47 -0.31
C GLY A 273 19.21 -10.04 -0.25
N PRO A 274 19.86 -9.07 -0.90
CA PRO A 274 19.60 -7.64 -0.69
C PRO A 274 18.43 -7.05 -1.50
N LEU A 275 17.70 -7.89 -2.27
CA LEU A 275 16.75 -7.38 -3.28
C LEU A 275 15.38 -6.96 -2.73
N VAL A 276 15.06 -7.27 -1.47
CA VAL A 276 13.70 -7.14 -0.92
C VAL A 276 13.62 -6.22 0.29
N ILE A 277 14.54 -6.37 1.26
CA ILE A 277 14.67 -5.58 2.49
C ILE A 277 16.15 -5.43 2.81
#